data_AF-A0A957F6E2-F1
#
_entry.id   AF-A0A957F6E2-F1
#
_cell.length_a   1.000
_cell.length_b   1.000
_cell.length_c   1.000
_cell.angle_alpha   90.00
_cell.angle_beta   90.00
_cell.angle_gamma   90.00
#
_symmetry.space_group_name_H-M   'P 1'
#
loop_
_entity.id
_entity.type
_entity.pdbx_description
1 polymer ?
#
loop_
_entity_poly.entity_id
_entity_poly.type
_entity_poly.pdbx_seq_one_letter_code
_entity_poly.pdbx_strand_id
1 'polypeptide(L)'
;MLKQSNTQTVLAALGADAVALAGLLWIGPALAARLERPSGVHALWLVGVYVLFMAAVFVLRKRLPPVADAASGWWRFWLDRRTRTGLALLFGLAMMSALAYQLGYFDVFLTVGPENVNEGESSALFVFGPSAWLFLSLFYVLILAFPVRGGETAVSPVLLLPLLLAINGMALFGSALLAALLPEGVYLWLLPLFGLLWLLFAPPRLLLAASAGGWRSLLSLVVWLAACAWLAVG
;
A
#
# COMPACT_ATOMS: atom_id res chain seq x y z
N MET A 1 -3.29 -27.95 -20.25
CA MET A 1 -2.18 -26.98 -20.03
C MET A 1 -2.46 -25.86 -19.01
N LEU A 2 -3.66 -25.76 -18.39
CA LEU A 2 -3.99 -24.68 -17.43
C LEU A 2 -3.43 -24.85 -15.99
N LYS A 3 -2.95 -26.05 -15.62
CA LYS A 3 -2.59 -26.37 -14.22
C LYS A 3 -1.20 -25.88 -13.78
N GLN A 4 -0.25 -25.73 -14.71
CA GLN A 4 1.14 -25.31 -14.41
C GLN A 4 1.25 -23.79 -14.12
N SER A 5 0.39 -22.97 -14.72
CA SER A 5 0.37 -21.50 -14.53
C SER A 5 0.04 -21.10 -13.09
N ASN A 6 -0.89 -21.81 -12.44
CA ASN A 6 -1.30 -21.50 -11.06
C ASN A 6 -0.19 -21.82 -10.04
N THR A 7 0.58 -22.90 -10.24
CA THR A 7 1.66 -23.25 -9.30
C THR A 7 2.76 -22.21 -9.27
N GLN A 8 3.19 -21.71 -10.44
CA GLN A 8 4.24 -20.69 -10.53
C GLN A 8 3.79 -19.35 -9.92
N THR A 9 2.52 -18.99 -10.12
CA THR A 9 1.91 -17.79 -9.52
C THR A 9 1.93 -17.85 -8.00
N VAL A 10 1.54 -19.01 -7.43
CA VAL A 10 1.55 -19.23 -5.98
C VAL A 10 2.97 -19.20 -5.43
N LEU A 11 3.94 -19.83 -6.12
CA LEU A 11 5.34 -19.82 -5.69
C LEU A 11 5.92 -18.40 -5.70
N ALA A 12 5.63 -17.59 -6.71
CA ALA A 12 6.06 -16.19 -6.74
C ALA A 12 5.43 -15.37 -5.61
N ALA A 13 4.15 -15.60 -5.29
CA ALA A 13 3.49 -14.94 -4.17
C ALA A 13 4.10 -15.32 -2.82
N LEU A 14 4.31 -16.62 -2.58
CA LEU A 14 4.97 -17.12 -1.37
C LEU A 14 6.41 -16.62 -1.27
N GLY A 15 7.16 -16.61 -2.37
CA GLY A 15 8.52 -16.09 -2.41
C GLY A 15 8.59 -14.60 -2.09
N ALA A 16 7.69 -13.79 -2.66
CA ALA A 16 7.61 -12.37 -2.35
C ALA A 16 7.22 -12.12 -0.89
N ASP A 17 6.35 -12.95 -0.31
CA ASP A 17 5.95 -12.85 1.10
C ASP A 17 7.05 -13.29 2.04
N ALA A 18 7.79 -14.34 1.71
CA ALA A 18 8.95 -14.78 2.49
C ALA A 18 10.06 -13.72 2.50
N VAL A 19 10.36 -13.12 1.35
CA VAL A 19 11.33 -12.02 1.25
C VAL A 19 10.84 -10.79 2.01
N ALA A 20 9.55 -10.46 1.91
CA ALA A 20 8.98 -9.34 2.64
C ALA A 20 9.00 -9.57 4.17
N LEU A 21 8.71 -10.79 4.63
CA LEU A 21 8.83 -11.18 6.04
C LEU A 21 10.28 -11.08 6.53
N ALA A 22 11.25 -11.53 5.74
CA ALA A 22 12.66 -11.35 6.06
C ALA A 22 13.02 -9.85 6.15
N GLY A 23 12.57 -9.05 5.19
CA GLY A 23 12.74 -7.59 5.20
C GLY A 23 12.07 -6.92 6.40
N LEU A 24 10.89 -7.38 6.79
CA LEU A 24 10.17 -6.89 7.97
C LEU A 24 10.96 -7.13 9.25
N LEU A 25 11.55 -8.31 9.40
CA LEU A 25 12.36 -8.64 10.58
C LEU A 25 13.70 -7.89 10.61
N TRP A 26 14.33 -7.66 9.46
CA TRP A 26 15.68 -7.12 9.38
C TRP A 26 15.73 -5.59 9.27
N ILE A 27 14.81 -5.02 8.50
CA ILE A 27 14.81 -3.60 8.12
C ILE A 27 13.62 -2.88 8.77
N GLY A 28 12.52 -3.56 9.06
CA GLY A 28 11.30 -2.97 9.63
C GLY A 28 11.55 -2.09 10.86
N PRO A 29 12.17 -2.61 11.94
CA PRO A 29 12.44 -1.81 13.15
C PRO A 29 13.35 -0.61 12.89
N ALA A 30 14.41 -0.79 12.09
CA ALA A 30 15.32 0.29 11.73
C ALA A 30 14.63 1.35 10.85
N LEU A 31 13.69 0.94 10.01
CA LEU A 31 12.88 1.84 9.20
C LEU A 31 11.90 2.62 10.08
N ALA A 32 11.21 1.97 11.01
CA ALA A 32 10.30 2.62 11.96
C ALA A 32 11.01 3.70 12.79
N ALA A 33 12.15 3.37 13.39
CA ALA A 33 12.98 4.31 14.14
C ALA A 33 13.47 5.51 13.31
N ARG A 34 13.67 5.33 11.99
CA ARG A 34 13.99 6.45 11.09
C ARG A 34 12.75 7.30 10.81
N LEU A 35 11.61 6.66 10.55
CA LEU A 35 10.36 7.32 10.20
C LEU A 35 9.69 8.06 11.37
N GLU A 36 10.11 7.81 12.61
CA GLU A 36 9.67 8.54 13.82
C GLU A 36 9.93 10.05 13.73
N ARG A 37 10.99 10.46 13.01
CA ARG A 37 11.32 11.88 12.82
C ARG A 37 10.89 12.35 11.43
N PRO A 38 10.06 13.40 11.34
CA PRO A 38 9.72 14.02 10.06
C PRO A 38 10.98 14.45 9.30
N SER A 39 11.06 14.10 8.02
CA SER A 39 12.15 14.50 7.13
C SER A 39 11.71 14.46 5.67
N GLY A 40 12.13 15.47 4.89
CA GLY A 40 11.92 15.50 3.45
C GLY A 40 12.54 14.29 2.72
N VAL A 41 13.62 13.70 3.26
CA VAL A 41 14.22 12.48 2.70
C VAL A 41 13.30 11.27 2.90
N HIS A 42 12.65 11.16 4.06
CA HIS A 42 11.69 10.10 4.34
C HIS A 42 10.43 10.26 3.48
N ALA A 43 9.96 11.49 3.27
CA ALA A 43 8.88 11.79 2.34
C ALA A 43 9.27 11.35 0.91
N LEU A 44 10.51 11.61 0.47
CA LEU A 44 11.00 11.17 -0.83
C LEU A 44 11.03 9.64 -0.96
N TRP A 45 11.48 8.92 0.08
CA TRP A 45 11.42 7.45 0.12
C TRP A 45 9.99 6.95 0.01
N LEU A 46 9.06 7.54 0.77
CA LEU A 46 7.66 7.17 0.75
C LEU A 46 7.03 7.39 -0.63
N VAL A 47 7.31 8.53 -1.29
CA VAL A 47 6.88 8.80 -2.67
C VAL A 47 7.49 7.79 -3.64
N GLY A 48 8.78 7.48 -3.51
CA GLY A 48 9.47 6.51 -4.38
C GLY A 48 8.84 5.12 -4.30
N VAL A 49 8.61 4.62 -3.09
CA VAL A 49 7.95 3.32 -2.86
C VAL A 49 6.51 3.35 -3.34
N TYR A 50 5.79 4.47 -3.13
CA TYR A 50 4.44 4.66 -3.64
C TYR A 50 4.37 4.60 -5.17
N VAL A 51 5.29 5.26 -5.89
CA VAL A 51 5.34 5.21 -7.36
C VAL A 51 5.63 3.78 -7.86
N LEU A 52 6.55 3.06 -7.22
CA LEU A 52 6.82 1.65 -7.53
C LEU A 52 5.58 0.77 -7.29
N PHE A 53 4.88 1.01 -6.19
CA PHE A 53 3.62 0.34 -5.87
C PHE A 53 2.55 0.62 -6.93
N MET A 54 2.35 1.89 -7.30
CA MET A 54 1.42 2.30 -8.36
C MET A 54 1.71 1.58 -9.68
N ALA A 55 2.98 1.62 -10.11
CA ALA A 55 3.42 0.95 -11.32
C ALA A 55 3.18 -0.57 -11.24
N ALA A 56 3.44 -1.17 -10.08
CA ALA A 56 3.25 -2.59 -9.88
C ALA A 56 1.76 -2.98 -9.97
N VAL A 57 0.88 -2.24 -9.30
CA VAL A 57 -0.58 -2.46 -9.36
C VAL A 57 -1.09 -2.27 -10.79
N PHE A 58 -0.63 -1.25 -11.49
CA PHE A 58 -1.02 -0.98 -12.88
C PHE A 58 -0.62 -2.14 -13.81
N VAL A 59 0.65 -2.57 -13.75
CA VAL A 59 1.14 -3.69 -14.57
C VAL A 59 0.41 -4.99 -14.22
N LEU A 60 0.19 -5.26 -12.94
CA LEU A 60 -0.54 -6.44 -12.47
C LEU A 60 -1.97 -6.44 -13.05
N ARG A 61 -2.70 -5.33 -12.93
CA ARG A 61 -4.05 -5.17 -13.49
C ARG A 61 -4.09 -5.33 -15.01
N LYS A 62 -3.07 -4.85 -15.72
CA LYS A 62 -2.99 -4.93 -17.18
C LYS A 62 -2.75 -6.36 -17.67
N ARG A 63 -1.97 -7.14 -16.94
CA ARG A 63 -1.56 -8.48 -17.35
C ARG A 63 -2.49 -9.59 -16.83
N LEU A 64 -3.20 -9.36 -15.72
CA LEU A 64 -4.19 -10.33 -15.23
C LEU A 64 -5.46 -10.32 -16.11
N PRO A 65 -6.13 -11.48 -16.26
CA PRO A 65 -7.37 -11.56 -17.01
C PRO A 65 -8.48 -10.72 -16.33
N PRO A 66 -9.44 -10.18 -17.11
CA PRO A 66 -10.55 -9.42 -16.57
C PRO A 66 -11.37 -10.26 -15.58
N VAL A 67 -11.65 -9.67 -14.42
CA VAL A 67 -12.30 -10.32 -13.26
C VAL A 67 -13.73 -10.80 -13.56
N ALA A 68 -14.35 -10.30 -14.63
CA ALA A 68 -15.74 -10.56 -14.99
C ALA A 68 -16.08 -12.07 -15.11
N ASP A 69 -15.10 -12.90 -15.48
CA ASP A 69 -15.29 -14.35 -15.66
C ASP A 69 -14.76 -15.21 -14.50
N ALA A 70 -13.99 -14.62 -13.56
CA ALA A 70 -13.22 -15.38 -12.57
C ALA A 70 -13.77 -15.36 -11.13
N ALA A 71 -14.58 -14.36 -10.76
CA ALA A 71 -14.97 -14.14 -9.37
C ALA A 71 -16.41 -14.59 -9.06
N SER A 72 -16.55 -15.78 -8.47
CA SER A 72 -17.78 -16.21 -7.77
C SER A 72 -17.64 -16.01 -6.25
N GLY A 73 -18.74 -15.72 -5.55
CA GLY A 73 -18.77 -15.58 -4.09
C GLY A 73 -18.31 -14.23 -3.54
N TRP A 74 -17.75 -14.23 -2.33
CA TRP A 74 -17.43 -13.02 -1.54
C TRP A 74 -16.39 -12.08 -2.19
N TRP A 75 -15.58 -12.61 -3.11
CA TRP A 75 -14.60 -11.84 -3.89
C TRP A 75 -15.23 -10.75 -4.74
N ARG A 76 -16.47 -10.95 -5.20
CA ARG A 76 -17.17 -10.02 -6.08
C ARG A 76 -17.35 -8.64 -5.43
N PHE A 77 -17.56 -8.59 -4.12
CA PHE A 77 -17.67 -7.34 -3.37
C PHE A 77 -16.38 -6.51 -3.43
N TRP A 78 -15.23 -7.14 -3.16
CA TRP A 78 -13.92 -6.48 -3.14
C TRP A 78 -13.45 -6.05 -4.53
N LEU A 79 -13.89 -6.77 -5.56
CA LEU A 79 -13.50 -6.54 -6.94
C LEU A 79 -14.48 -5.65 -7.72
N ASP A 80 -15.60 -5.27 -7.10
CA ASP A 80 -16.53 -4.30 -7.70
C ASP A 80 -15.85 -2.95 -7.94
N ARG A 81 -16.31 -2.23 -8.97
CA ARG A 81 -15.74 -0.91 -9.31
C ARG A 81 -15.97 0.11 -8.19
N ARG A 82 -17.14 0.12 -7.56
CA ARG A 82 -17.46 1.09 -6.50
C ARG A 82 -16.58 0.86 -5.28
N THR A 83 -16.45 -0.39 -4.86
CA THR A 83 -15.58 -0.79 -3.74
C THR A 83 -14.13 -0.42 -4.01
N ARG A 84 -13.59 -0.77 -5.19
CA ARG A 84 -12.20 -0.41 -5.55
C ARG A 84 -11.98 1.11 -5.59
N THR A 85 -12.97 1.87 -6.04
CA THR A 85 -12.88 3.34 -6.06
C THR A 85 -12.85 3.89 -4.64
N GLY A 86 -13.72 3.40 -3.76
CA GLY A 86 -13.73 3.79 -2.34
C GLY A 86 -12.43 3.44 -1.62
N LEU A 87 -11.88 2.24 -1.86
CA LEU A 87 -10.60 1.83 -1.29
C LEU A 87 -9.42 2.65 -1.84
N ALA A 88 -9.46 3.03 -3.11
CA ALA A 88 -8.45 3.91 -3.70
C ALA A 88 -8.49 5.31 -3.08
N LEU A 89 -9.69 5.84 -2.82
CA LEU A 89 -9.86 7.12 -2.11
C LEU A 89 -9.35 7.03 -0.68
N LEU A 90 -9.71 5.98 0.06
CA LEU A 90 -9.24 5.76 1.42
C LEU A 90 -7.71 5.66 1.48
N PHE A 91 -7.11 4.91 0.57
CA PHE A 91 -5.66 4.82 0.42
C PHE A 91 -5.03 6.16 0.10
N GLY A 92 -5.66 6.90 -0.81
CA GLY A 92 -5.23 8.23 -1.17
C GLY A 92 -5.16 9.18 0.02
N LEU A 93 -6.21 9.18 0.84
CA LEU A 93 -6.27 9.95 2.08
C LEU A 93 -5.21 9.51 3.08
N ALA A 94 -5.03 8.20 3.27
CA ALA A 94 -3.99 7.67 4.16
C ALA A 94 -2.58 8.10 3.72
N MET A 95 -2.30 8.03 2.42
CA MET A 95 -1.03 8.48 1.84
C MET A 95 -0.79 9.98 1.98
N MET A 96 -1.84 10.77 1.78
CA MET A 96 -1.79 12.21 1.99
C MET A 96 -1.42 12.53 3.44
N SER A 97 -2.09 11.90 4.42
CA SER A 97 -1.77 12.07 5.84
C SER A 97 -0.35 11.62 6.17
N ALA A 98 0.11 10.50 5.60
CA ALA A 98 1.46 10.00 5.80
C ALA A 98 2.54 10.97 5.28
N LEU A 99 2.34 11.57 4.10
CA LEU A 99 3.25 12.56 3.55
C LEU A 99 3.22 13.87 4.34
N ALA A 100 2.03 14.33 4.75
CA ALA A 100 1.88 15.51 5.60
C ALA A 100 2.68 15.35 6.91
N TYR A 101 2.57 14.19 7.55
CA TYR A 101 3.35 13.86 8.74
C TYR A 101 4.85 13.88 8.46
N GLN A 102 5.32 13.19 7.42
CA GLN A 102 6.76 13.12 7.12
C GLN A 102 7.37 14.46 6.69
N LEU A 103 6.56 15.40 6.23
CA LEU A 103 7.00 16.78 5.94
C LEU A 103 6.94 17.70 7.16
N GLY A 104 6.49 17.22 8.32
CA GLY A 104 6.33 18.04 9.54
C GLY A 104 5.16 19.01 9.46
N TYR A 105 4.21 18.81 8.53
CA TYR A 105 3.08 19.72 8.33
C TYR A 105 2.22 19.84 9.58
N PHE A 106 1.96 18.72 10.27
CA PHE A 106 1.15 18.74 11.49
C PHE A 106 1.84 19.51 12.62
N ASP A 107 3.16 19.40 12.74
CA ASP A 107 3.91 20.14 13.75
C ASP A 107 3.82 21.64 13.46
N VAL A 108 4.09 22.06 12.22
CA VAL A 108 4.00 23.48 11.82
C VAL A 108 2.58 24.03 12.00
N PHE A 109 1.56 23.29 11.57
CA PHE A 109 0.16 23.72 11.65
C PHE A 109 -0.36 23.80 13.09
N LEU A 110 0.10 22.92 14.00
CA LEU A 110 -0.38 22.85 15.37
C LEU A 110 0.42 23.72 16.35
N THR A 111 1.68 24.02 16.05
CA THR A 111 2.58 24.75 16.97
C THR A 111 2.84 26.20 16.58
N VAL A 112 2.77 26.54 15.29
CA VAL A 112 3.07 27.90 14.83
C VAL A 112 1.76 28.68 14.70
N GLY A 113 1.51 29.57 15.67
CA GLY A 113 0.44 30.57 15.55
C GLY A 113 0.66 31.43 14.29
N PRO A 114 -0.42 31.94 13.66
CA PRO A 114 -0.36 32.69 12.40
C PRO A 114 0.57 33.92 12.46
N GLU A 115 0.88 34.41 13.66
CA GLU A 115 1.82 35.49 13.95
C GLU A 115 3.31 35.23 13.60
N ASN A 116 3.75 33.98 13.41
CA ASN A 116 5.19 33.64 13.26
C ASN A 116 5.60 33.08 11.89
N VAL A 117 4.70 33.07 10.90
CA VAL A 117 5.00 32.59 9.55
C VAL A 117 4.82 33.74 8.57
N ASN A 118 5.84 34.05 7.77
CA ASN A 118 5.73 35.03 6.70
C ASN A 118 4.53 34.69 5.78
N GLU A 119 3.74 35.68 5.38
CA GLU A 119 2.51 35.48 4.57
C GLU A 119 2.76 34.64 3.30
N GLY A 120 3.97 34.73 2.72
CA GLY A 120 4.41 33.93 1.58
C GLY A 120 4.72 32.45 1.89
N GLU A 121 5.25 32.15 3.08
CA GLU A 121 5.55 30.76 3.50
C GLU A 121 4.28 30.06 3.98
N SER A 122 3.40 30.78 4.68
CA SER A 122 2.06 30.31 5.07
C SER A 122 1.21 29.96 3.87
N SER A 123 1.15 30.83 2.86
CA SER A 123 0.36 30.57 1.64
C SER A 123 0.93 29.41 0.83
N ALA A 124 2.26 29.23 0.77
CA ALA A 124 2.86 28.08 0.12
C ALA A 124 2.53 26.76 0.83
N LEU A 125 2.60 26.73 2.16
CA LEU A 125 2.20 25.58 2.99
C LEU A 125 0.71 25.24 2.85
N PHE A 126 -0.16 26.25 2.82
CA PHE A 126 -1.62 26.08 2.76
C PHE A 126 -2.12 25.69 1.36
N VAL A 127 -1.54 26.27 0.30
CA VAL A 127 -2.00 26.06 -1.08
C VAL A 127 -1.35 24.82 -1.68
N PHE A 128 -0.04 24.62 -1.52
CA PHE A 128 0.68 23.52 -2.16
C PHE A 128 0.78 22.24 -1.33
N GLY A 129 0.64 22.32 0.00
CA GLY A 129 0.66 21.12 0.84
C GLY A 129 -0.54 20.21 0.52
N PRO A 130 -1.77 20.57 0.92
CA PRO A 130 -2.92 19.70 0.76
C PRO A 130 -3.25 19.34 -0.70
N SER A 131 -3.09 20.28 -1.63
CA SER A 131 -3.50 20.10 -3.03
C SER A 131 -2.52 19.23 -3.84
N ALA A 132 -1.20 19.36 -3.63
CA ALA A 132 -0.21 18.52 -4.30
C ALA A 132 -0.32 17.05 -3.82
N TRP A 133 -0.65 16.84 -2.55
CA TRP A 133 -0.87 15.51 -1.99
C TRP A 133 -2.20 14.89 -2.44
N LEU A 134 -3.25 15.71 -2.58
CA LEU A 134 -4.50 15.31 -3.24
C LEU A 134 -4.27 14.89 -4.70
N PHE A 135 -3.44 15.61 -5.44
CA PHE A 135 -3.08 15.24 -6.81
C PHE A 135 -2.33 13.91 -6.87
N LEU A 136 -1.36 13.69 -5.97
CA LEU A 136 -0.62 12.44 -5.89
C LEU A 136 -1.54 11.26 -5.54
N SER A 137 -2.48 11.46 -4.60
CA SER A 137 -3.44 10.43 -4.21
C SER A 137 -4.48 10.11 -5.30
N LEU A 138 -4.86 11.10 -6.11
CA LEU A 138 -5.72 10.92 -7.28
C LEU A 138 -5.10 10.02 -8.36
N PHE A 139 -3.77 9.91 -8.45
CA PHE A 139 -3.14 8.96 -9.37
C PHE A 139 -3.50 7.50 -9.04
N TYR A 140 -3.55 7.12 -7.76
CA TYR A 140 -3.99 5.76 -7.40
C TYR A 140 -5.45 5.53 -7.73
N VAL A 141 -6.30 6.53 -7.50
CA VAL A 141 -7.71 6.49 -7.92
C VAL A 141 -7.80 6.29 -9.42
N LEU A 142 -6.98 6.99 -10.21
CA LEU A 142 -6.92 6.80 -11.66
C LEU A 142 -6.56 5.34 -12.00
N ILE A 143 -5.53 4.79 -11.34
CA ILE A 143 -5.02 3.44 -11.61
C ILE A 143 -5.98 2.35 -11.14
N LEU A 144 -6.80 2.54 -10.09
CA LEU A 144 -7.74 1.53 -9.56
C LEU A 144 -9.18 1.69 -10.08
N ALA A 145 -9.68 2.91 -10.24
CA ALA A 145 -11.08 3.19 -10.57
C ALA A 145 -11.37 3.13 -12.08
N PHE A 146 -10.35 3.36 -12.92
CA PHE A 146 -10.52 3.32 -14.37
C PHE A 146 -10.34 1.90 -14.93
N PRO A 147 -11.08 1.57 -16.00
CA PRO A 147 -10.93 0.30 -16.67
C PRO A 147 -9.57 0.23 -17.36
N VAL A 148 -8.74 -0.71 -16.92
CA VAL A 148 -7.53 -1.12 -17.64
C VAL A 148 -7.95 -2.28 -18.54
N ARG A 149 -7.63 -2.22 -19.84
CA ARG A 149 -7.79 -3.37 -20.74
C ARG A 149 -6.83 -4.46 -20.25
N GLY A 150 -7.39 -5.47 -19.57
CA GLY A 150 -6.65 -6.60 -19.01
C GLY A 150 -6.49 -7.73 -20.01
N GLY A 151 -5.59 -8.67 -19.74
CA GLY A 151 -5.45 -9.91 -20.50
C GLY A 151 -4.59 -9.83 -21.76
N GLU A 152 -3.76 -8.80 -21.92
CA GLU A 152 -2.90 -8.67 -23.11
C GLU A 152 -1.87 -9.82 -23.25
N THR A 153 -1.47 -10.46 -22.14
CA THR A 153 -0.50 -11.60 -22.09
C THR A 153 -0.47 -12.20 -20.69
N ALA A 154 -0.18 -13.51 -20.56
CA ALA A 154 0.01 -14.15 -19.26
C ALA A 154 1.19 -13.51 -18.48
N VAL A 155 1.00 -13.28 -17.18
CA VAL A 155 2.07 -12.75 -16.31
C VAL A 155 3.17 -13.79 -16.16
N SER A 156 4.40 -13.48 -16.60
CA SER A 156 5.57 -14.31 -16.30
C SER A 156 5.87 -14.30 -14.79
N PRO A 157 6.20 -15.44 -14.16
CA PRO A 157 6.56 -15.49 -12.74
C PRO A 157 7.78 -14.62 -12.40
N VAL A 158 8.69 -14.43 -13.37
CA VAL A 158 9.87 -13.55 -13.24
C VAL A 158 9.46 -12.09 -13.08
N LEU A 159 8.38 -11.68 -13.75
CA LEU A 159 7.83 -10.33 -13.60
C LEU A 159 6.93 -10.23 -12.37
N LEU A 160 6.23 -11.30 -11.99
CA LEU A 160 5.31 -11.30 -10.85
C LEU A 160 6.03 -11.03 -9.51
N LEU A 161 7.20 -11.63 -9.30
CA LEU A 161 7.98 -11.47 -8.08
C LEU A 161 8.32 -9.98 -7.77
N PRO A 162 8.98 -9.21 -8.66
CA PRO A 162 9.28 -7.81 -8.37
C PRO A 162 8.02 -6.93 -8.23
N LEU A 163 6.92 -7.24 -8.94
CA LEU A 163 5.64 -6.54 -8.74
C LEU A 163 5.09 -6.76 -7.33
N LEU A 164 5.13 -8.00 -6.84
CA LEU A 164 4.67 -8.34 -5.49
C LEU A 164 5.58 -7.80 -4.39
N LEU A 165 6.89 -7.73 -4.64
CA LEU A 165 7.84 -7.08 -3.75
C LEU A 165 7.58 -5.57 -3.64
N ALA A 166 7.26 -4.89 -4.73
CA ALA A 166 6.88 -3.47 -4.68
C ALA A 166 5.58 -3.26 -3.87
N ILE A 167 4.59 -4.14 -4.05
CA ILE A 167 3.35 -4.11 -3.26
C ILE A 167 3.61 -4.36 -1.77
N ASN A 168 4.44 -5.35 -1.44
CA ASN A 168 4.79 -5.63 -0.05
C ASN A 168 5.67 -4.54 0.56
N GLY A 169 6.60 -3.97 -0.20
CA GLY A 169 7.45 -2.88 0.24
C GLY A 169 6.64 -1.68 0.70
N MET A 170 5.55 -1.37 -0.02
CA MET A 170 4.64 -0.31 0.41
C MET A 170 3.89 -0.65 1.70
N ALA A 171 3.44 -1.89 1.86
CA ALA A 171 2.81 -2.35 3.11
C ALA A 171 3.78 -2.31 4.29
N LEU A 172 5.06 -2.68 4.07
CA LEU A 172 6.12 -2.59 5.06
C LEU A 172 6.39 -1.13 5.46
N PHE A 173 6.50 -0.22 4.49
CA PHE A 173 6.67 1.21 4.76
C PHE A 173 5.48 1.78 5.55
N GLY A 174 4.26 1.42 5.15
CA GLY A 174 3.04 1.83 5.87
C GLY A 174 3.03 1.30 7.30
N SER A 175 3.39 0.05 7.51
CA SER A 175 3.50 -0.58 8.83
C SER A 175 4.59 0.07 9.70
N ALA A 176 5.77 0.32 9.15
CA ALA A 176 6.86 1.01 9.86
C ALA A 176 6.48 2.45 10.24
N LEU A 177 5.74 3.15 9.37
CA LEU A 177 5.21 4.47 9.68
C LEU A 177 4.16 4.41 10.78
N LEU A 178 3.28 3.40 10.78
CA LEU A 178 2.30 3.21 11.84
C LEU A 178 2.97 2.89 13.18
N ALA A 179 4.05 2.09 13.18
CA ALA A 179 4.87 1.82 14.36
C ALA A 179 5.43 3.11 14.96
N ALA A 180 5.91 4.03 14.11
CA ALA A 180 6.42 5.34 14.53
C ALA A 180 5.35 6.27 15.12
N LEU A 181 4.07 6.05 14.83
CA LEU A 181 2.96 6.90 15.27
C LEU A 181 2.25 6.37 16.50
N LEU A 182 2.43 5.09 16.83
CA LEU A 182 1.70 4.41 17.88
C LEU A 182 2.59 4.15 19.10
N PRO A 183 2.03 4.22 20.31
CA PRO A 183 2.76 3.84 21.50
C PRO A 183 3.09 2.35 21.48
N GLU A 184 4.34 2.02 21.78
CA GLU A 184 4.82 0.64 21.90
C GLU A 184 3.98 -0.17 22.91
N GLY A 185 3.72 -1.43 22.59
CA GLY A 185 3.08 -2.38 23.49
C GLY A 185 1.56 -2.24 23.65
N VAL A 186 0.90 -1.37 22.86
CA VAL A 186 -0.56 -1.21 22.90
C VAL A 186 -1.25 -2.17 21.93
N TYR A 187 -1.26 -3.46 22.27
CA TYR A 187 -1.81 -4.57 21.46
C TYR A 187 -3.29 -4.42 21.06
N LEU A 188 -4.05 -3.54 21.71
CA LEU A 188 -5.44 -3.22 21.34
C LEU A 188 -5.55 -2.66 19.92
N TRP A 189 -4.49 -2.03 19.39
CA TRP A 189 -4.45 -1.51 18.04
C TRP A 189 -4.22 -2.56 16.96
N LEU A 190 -3.82 -3.79 17.33
CA LEU A 190 -3.45 -4.82 16.37
C LEU A 190 -4.60 -5.17 15.42
N LEU A 191 -5.83 -5.30 15.93
CA LEU A 191 -7.01 -5.61 15.12
C LEU A 191 -7.43 -4.43 14.21
N PRO A 192 -7.57 -3.18 14.71
CA PRO A 192 -7.77 -2.01 13.85
C PRO A 192 -6.71 -1.84 12.76
N LEU A 193 -5.43 -2.02 13.10
CA LEU A 193 -4.33 -1.87 12.13
C LEU A 193 -4.32 -2.96 11.09
N PHE A 194 -4.55 -4.22 11.49
CA PHE A 194 -4.75 -5.29 10.54
C PHE A 194 -5.90 -4.97 9.59
N GLY A 195 -7.03 -4.48 10.11
CA GLY A 195 -8.17 -4.03 9.31
C GLY A 195 -7.80 -2.90 8.34
N LEU A 196 -7.07 -1.89 8.80
CA LEU A 196 -6.58 -0.79 7.96
C LEU A 196 -5.64 -1.31 6.86
N LEU A 197 -4.61 -2.06 7.22
CA LEU A 197 -3.65 -2.65 6.28
C LEU A 197 -4.34 -3.54 5.25
N TRP A 198 -5.35 -4.30 5.68
CA TRP A 198 -6.19 -5.08 4.78
C TRP A 198 -6.93 -4.20 3.77
N LEU A 199 -7.61 -3.16 4.24
CA LEU A 199 -8.33 -2.23 3.36
C LEU A 199 -7.39 -1.56 2.34
N LEU A 200 -6.19 -1.20 2.77
CA LEU A 200 -5.22 -0.47 1.95
C LEU A 200 -4.47 -1.35 0.95
N PHE A 201 -4.00 -2.52 1.39
CA PHE A 201 -3.00 -3.32 0.66
C PHE A 201 -3.52 -4.67 0.16
N ALA A 202 -4.65 -5.18 0.66
CA ALA A 202 -5.23 -6.40 0.14
C ALA A 202 -5.74 -6.29 -1.31
N PRO A 203 -6.36 -5.19 -1.80
CA PRO A 203 -7.06 -5.21 -3.09
C PRO A 203 -6.20 -5.65 -4.30
N PRO A 204 -4.95 -5.19 -4.46
CA PRO A 204 -4.05 -5.68 -5.53
C PRO A 204 -3.77 -7.19 -5.44
N ARG A 205 -3.67 -7.72 -4.22
CA ARG A 205 -3.38 -9.12 -3.95
C ARG A 205 -4.62 -10.01 -4.08
N LEU A 206 -5.80 -9.49 -3.74
CA LEU A 206 -7.07 -10.19 -3.95
C LEU A 206 -7.34 -10.39 -5.45
N LEU A 207 -6.93 -9.45 -6.31
CA LEU A 207 -6.96 -9.62 -7.77
C LEU A 207 -6.12 -10.82 -8.22
N LEU A 208 -4.91 -10.99 -7.67
CA LEU A 208 -4.06 -12.13 -7.96
C LEU A 208 -4.66 -13.44 -7.45
N ALA A 209 -5.16 -13.44 -6.21
CA ALA A 209 -5.75 -14.62 -5.59
C ALA A 209 -7.01 -15.10 -6.35
N ALA A 210 -7.86 -14.16 -6.77
CA ALA A 210 -9.08 -14.47 -7.53
C ALA A 210 -8.81 -14.97 -8.96
N SER A 211 -7.71 -14.53 -9.59
CA SER A 211 -7.42 -14.87 -10.99
C SER A 211 -6.52 -16.09 -11.18
N ALA A 212 -5.54 -16.31 -10.30
CA ALA A 212 -4.51 -17.35 -10.50
C ALA A 212 -3.94 -17.96 -9.20
N GLY A 213 -3.98 -17.24 -8.07
CA GLY A 213 -3.33 -17.65 -6.82
C GLY A 213 -4.14 -18.58 -5.91
N GLY A 214 -5.47 -18.56 -5.99
CA GLY A 214 -6.35 -19.32 -5.11
C GLY A 214 -6.16 -19.04 -3.61
N TRP A 215 -6.65 -19.95 -2.76
CA TRP A 215 -6.66 -19.77 -1.29
C TRP A 215 -5.27 -19.71 -0.65
N ARG A 216 -4.26 -20.37 -1.25
CA ARG A 216 -2.88 -20.38 -0.72
C ARG A 216 -2.24 -19.00 -0.79
N SER A 217 -2.44 -18.28 -1.90
CA SER A 217 -1.99 -16.90 -2.04
C SER A 217 -2.74 -15.93 -1.12
N LEU A 218 -3.98 -16.26 -0.73
CA LEU A 218 -4.70 -15.47 0.27
C LEU A 218 -4.15 -15.71 1.68
N LEU A 219 -3.84 -16.95 2.04
CA LEU A 219 -3.24 -17.22 3.34
C LEU A 219 -1.88 -16.53 3.49
N SER A 220 -1.06 -16.53 2.45
CA SER A 220 0.23 -15.84 2.49
C SER A 220 0.07 -14.33 2.69
N LEU A 221 -0.94 -13.72 2.03
CA LEU A 221 -1.33 -12.33 2.26
C LEU A 221 -1.77 -12.09 3.71
N VAL A 222 -2.63 -12.96 4.26
CA VAL A 222 -3.10 -12.83 5.66
C VAL A 222 -1.92 -12.86 6.63
N VAL A 223 -1.00 -13.83 6.46
CA VAL A 223 0.21 -13.93 7.30
C VAL A 223 1.08 -12.69 7.16
N TRP A 224 1.29 -12.21 5.93
CA TRP A 224 2.07 -11.00 5.67
C TRP A 224 1.48 -9.75 6.35
N LEU A 225 0.17 -9.53 6.21
CA LEU A 225 -0.50 -8.38 6.82
C LEU A 225 -0.58 -8.49 8.34
N ALA A 226 -0.72 -9.71 8.88
CA ALA A 226 -0.66 -9.94 10.32
C ALA A 226 0.74 -9.62 10.88
N ALA A 227 1.81 -9.99 10.17
CA ALA A 227 3.18 -9.62 10.54
C ALA A 227 3.41 -8.10 10.46
N CYS A 228 2.85 -7.42 9.46
CA CYS A 228 2.87 -5.96 9.37
C CYS A 228 2.10 -5.29 10.52
N ALA A 229 0.93 -5.81 10.89
CA ALA A 229 0.19 -5.29 12.03
C ALA A 229 0.95 -5.51 13.34
N TRP A 230 1.66 -6.64 13.47
CA TRP A 230 2.52 -6.91 14.62
C TRP A 230 3.67 -5.91 14.73
N LEU A 231 4.41 -5.64 13.64
CA LEU A 231 5.47 -4.63 13.61
C LEU A 231 4.93 -3.23 14.00
N ALA A 232 3.70 -2.91 13.63
CA ALA A 232 3.12 -1.60 13.92
C ALA A 232 2.79 -1.35 15.39
N VAL A 233 2.86 -2.39 16.25
CA VAL A 233 2.47 -2.30 17.67
C VAL A 233 3.56 -2.81 18.63
N GLY A 234 4.43 -3.69 18.15
CA GLY A 234 5.53 -4.27 18.91
C GLY A 234 6.82 -3.50 18.70
#